data_AF-A0A0P7YU09-F1
#
_entry.id   AF-A0A0P7YU09-F1
#
_cell.length_a   1.000
_cell.length_b   1.000
_cell.length_c   1.000
_cell.angle_alpha   90.00
_cell.angle_beta   90.00
_cell.angle_gamma   90.00
#
_symmetry.space_group_name_H-M   'P 1'
#
loop_
_entity.id
_entity.type
_entity.pdbx_description
1 polymer ?
#
loop_
_entity_poly.entity_id
_entity_poly.type
_entity_poly.pdbx_seq_one_letter_code
_entity_poly.pdbx_strand_id
1 'polypeptide(L)'
;MFSASMRRMMAALALGGAALALPVAAVAGVVVKSTGPSSTRYPVGTKVDDNATITLKAGDVVTVLTAQGTRVIKGAGTFRVGDRPQVASDRFASLTRKRAATRVRTGAVRGEQDETVTNPSLWYVDITRSGTICLYDLSTVRLWRPGTEGTATYRIAALGETEAQAEVTFDDTVTVAALDPARMPITEGGQYMVTGPDGTASAELNFVLLAEDYEQPDALAEALISKGCSVQLEALASTLEASAEAAG
;
A
#
# COMPACT_ATOMS: atom_id res chain seq x y z
N MET A 1 56.10 22.82 53.23
CA MET A 1 55.57 21.50 52.88
C MET A 1 54.25 21.71 52.15
N PHE A 2 54.27 21.70 50.82
CA PHE A 2 53.05 21.70 50.00
C PHE A 2 53.22 20.67 48.89
N SER A 3 52.23 19.79 48.83
CA SER A 3 52.21 18.51 48.15
C SER A 3 51.50 18.62 46.80
N ALA A 4 52.05 17.88 45.83
CA ALA A 4 51.37 17.19 44.74
C ALA A 4 50.21 17.88 43.99
N SER A 5 50.44 18.31 42.74
CA SER A 5 49.36 18.33 41.74
C SER A 5 49.77 18.26 40.27
N MET A 6 51.06 18.13 39.92
CA MET A 6 51.46 18.32 38.52
C MET A 6 52.61 17.41 38.12
N ARG A 7 52.33 16.13 37.86
CA ARG A 7 53.13 15.15 37.07
C ARG A 7 52.78 13.74 37.52
N ARG A 8 51.75 13.16 36.91
CA ARG A 8 51.61 11.73 36.64
C ARG A 8 50.48 11.58 35.63
N MET A 9 50.76 12.20 34.49
CA MET A 9 50.12 11.88 33.21
C MET A 9 50.50 10.43 32.89
N MET A 10 49.50 9.64 32.49
CA MET A 10 49.55 8.26 31.99
C MET A 10 49.34 7.13 33.02
N ALA A 11 48.43 6.23 32.60
CA ALA A 11 48.14 4.87 33.06
C ALA A 11 47.05 4.68 34.14
N ALA A 12 45.82 4.41 33.68
CA ALA A 12 44.94 3.32 34.16
C ALA A 12 43.57 3.42 33.43
N LEU A 13 43.42 2.73 32.30
CA LEU A 13 42.67 1.48 32.14
C LEU A 13 41.14 1.58 32.33
N ALA A 14 40.47 1.67 31.18
CA ALA A 14 39.35 0.82 30.74
C ALA A 14 38.33 0.33 31.80
N LEU A 15 37.16 0.97 31.81
CA LEU A 15 35.89 0.31 32.12
C LEU A 15 34.94 0.55 30.94
N GLY A 16 34.79 -0.50 30.12
CA GLY A 16 33.96 -0.50 28.93
C GLY A 16 32.49 -0.38 29.29
N GLY A 17 31.85 0.68 28.79
CA GLY A 17 30.40 0.75 28.67
C GLY A 17 29.97 -0.14 27.51
N ALA A 18 29.63 -1.39 27.80
CA ALA A 18 28.87 -2.23 26.88
C ALA A 18 27.47 -1.64 26.75
N ALA A 19 27.28 -0.77 25.75
CA ALA A 19 25.96 -0.43 25.27
C ALA A 19 25.31 -1.72 24.75
N LEU A 20 24.39 -2.27 25.53
CA LEU A 20 23.47 -3.33 25.09
C LEU A 20 22.65 -2.75 23.94
N ALA A 21 23.14 -2.93 22.71
CA ALA A 21 22.33 -2.86 21.52
C ALA A 21 21.34 -4.03 21.61
N LEU A 22 20.16 -3.75 22.18
CA LEU A 22 19.02 -4.65 22.05
C LEU A 22 18.79 -4.81 20.54
N PRO A 23 18.83 -6.03 19.98
CA PRO A 23 18.33 -6.22 18.63
C PRO A 23 16.85 -5.86 18.69
N VAL A 24 16.49 -4.74 18.08
CA VAL A 24 15.10 -4.50 17.71
C VAL A 24 14.74 -5.67 16.82
N ALA A 25 13.94 -6.59 17.34
CA ALA A 25 13.32 -7.61 16.51
C ALA A 25 12.44 -6.83 15.53
N ALA A 26 12.98 -6.58 14.35
CA ALA A 26 12.22 -6.04 13.24
C ALA A 26 11.09 -7.04 12.99
N VAL A 27 9.86 -6.60 13.20
CA VAL A 27 8.67 -7.34 12.81
C VAL A 27 8.79 -7.57 11.32
N ALA A 28 9.12 -8.79 10.97
CA ALA A 28 9.39 -9.15 9.60
C ALA A 28 8.10 -9.65 8.98
N GLY A 29 7.89 -9.28 7.72
CA GLY A 29 6.95 -9.91 6.81
C GLY A 29 5.46 -9.76 7.15
N VAL A 30 4.67 -9.24 6.21
CA VAL A 30 3.21 -9.43 6.21
C VAL A 30 2.77 -10.16 4.95
N VAL A 31 1.96 -11.21 5.12
CA VAL A 31 1.31 -11.91 4.01
C VAL A 31 0.24 -11.00 3.43
N VAL A 32 0.37 -10.59 2.18
CA VAL A 32 -0.60 -9.70 1.51
C VAL A 32 -1.47 -10.41 0.49
N LYS A 33 -1.04 -11.59 0.04
CA LYS A 33 -1.78 -12.46 -0.87
C LYS A 33 -1.47 -13.91 -0.57
N SER A 34 -2.48 -14.74 -0.57
CA SER A 34 -2.35 -16.17 -0.28
C SER A 34 -3.46 -16.93 -0.99
N THR A 35 -3.10 -17.79 -1.92
CA THR A 35 -4.02 -18.59 -2.73
C THR A 35 -3.61 -20.06 -2.72
N GLY A 36 -4.60 -20.94 -2.88
CA GLY A 36 -4.42 -22.39 -2.89
C GLY A 36 -4.78 -23.10 -1.57
N PRO A 37 -4.61 -24.43 -1.51
CA PRO A 37 -4.97 -25.25 -0.35
C PRO A 37 -4.34 -24.88 1.01
N SER A 38 -3.25 -24.11 1.05
CA SER A 38 -2.63 -23.63 2.31
C SER A 38 -3.01 -22.20 2.68
N SER A 39 -3.87 -21.54 1.90
CA SER A 39 -4.33 -20.16 2.18
C SER A 39 -4.94 -19.98 3.57
N THR A 40 -5.65 -20.99 4.09
CA THR A 40 -6.20 -20.96 5.46
C THR A 40 -5.12 -20.96 6.54
N ARG A 41 -3.93 -21.51 6.27
CA ARG A 41 -2.80 -21.51 7.23
C ARG A 41 -2.02 -20.20 7.20
N TYR A 42 -2.01 -19.52 6.06
CA TYR A 42 -1.32 -18.26 5.86
C TYR A 42 -2.32 -17.22 5.35
N PRO A 43 -3.33 -16.82 6.14
CA PRO A 43 -4.28 -15.81 5.72
C PRO A 43 -3.59 -14.45 5.49
N VAL A 44 -4.22 -13.59 4.69
CA VAL A 44 -3.77 -12.21 4.51
C VAL A 44 -3.72 -11.51 5.88
N GLY A 45 -2.65 -10.78 6.13
CA GLY A 45 -2.34 -10.15 7.42
C GLY A 45 -1.57 -11.02 8.41
N THR A 46 -1.22 -12.26 8.04
CA THR A 46 -0.29 -13.06 8.86
C THR A 46 1.07 -12.36 8.93
N LYS A 47 1.55 -12.09 10.15
CA LYS A 47 2.90 -11.60 10.42
C LYS A 47 3.89 -12.75 10.41
N VAL A 48 5.03 -12.59 9.76
CA VAL A 48 5.96 -13.70 9.50
C VAL A 48 7.41 -13.26 9.58
N ASP A 49 8.11 -13.70 10.64
CA ASP A 49 9.51 -13.36 10.85
C ASP A 49 10.43 -13.68 9.65
N ASP A 50 11.53 -12.96 9.48
CA ASP A 50 12.46 -13.14 8.35
C ASP A 50 13.06 -14.56 8.36
N ASN A 51 13.24 -15.14 9.54
CA ASN A 51 13.74 -16.50 9.72
C ASN A 51 12.64 -17.57 9.71
N ALA A 52 11.37 -17.19 9.60
CA ALA A 52 10.26 -18.13 9.60
C ALA A 52 10.21 -18.94 8.30
N THR A 53 9.58 -20.10 8.39
CA THR A 53 9.40 -21.03 7.27
C THR A 53 7.91 -21.16 6.93
N ILE A 54 7.62 -21.05 5.64
CA ILE A 54 6.29 -21.22 5.06
C ILE A 54 6.29 -22.56 4.32
N THR A 55 5.37 -23.45 4.70
CA THR A 55 5.19 -24.76 4.06
C THR A 55 3.98 -24.73 3.15
N LEU A 56 4.21 -24.84 1.86
CA LEU A 56 3.21 -24.79 0.82
C LEU A 56 2.95 -26.17 0.21
N LYS A 57 1.72 -26.37 -0.25
CA LYS A 57 1.25 -27.51 -1.04
C LYS A 57 1.31 -27.16 -2.53
N ALA A 58 1.13 -28.17 -3.38
CA ALA A 58 1.10 -27.97 -4.81
C ALA A 58 -0.07 -27.04 -5.20
N GLY A 59 0.21 -26.05 -6.05
CA GLY A 59 -0.76 -25.05 -6.48
C GLY A 59 -0.91 -23.84 -5.54
N ASP A 60 -0.16 -23.76 -4.45
CA ASP A 60 -0.17 -22.58 -3.57
C ASP A 60 0.70 -21.45 -4.13
N VAL A 61 0.25 -20.22 -3.90
CA VAL A 61 1.02 -18.98 -4.10
C VAL A 61 0.83 -18.08 -2.89
N VAL A 62 1.93 -17.63 -2.29
CA VAL A 62 1.93 -16.70 -1.15
C VAL A 62 2.88 -15.54 -1.44
N THR A 63 2.38 -14.32 -1.31
CA THR A 63 3.16 -13.09 -1.43
C THR A 63 3.35 -12.46 -0.06
N VAL A 64 4.61 -12.31 0.34
CA VAL A 64 5.02 -11.69 1.61
C VAL A 64 5.73 -10.37 1.31
N LEU A 65 5.29 -9.30 1.94
CA LEU A 65 5.99 -8.01 1.93
C LEU A 65 6.86 -7.93 3.18
N THR A 66 8.14 -7.66 3.01
CA THR A 66 9.10 -7.41 4.09
C THR A 66 9.70 -6.02 3.90
N ALA A 67 10.30 -5.44 4.95
CA ALA A 67 11.11 -4.23 4.83
C ALA A 67 12.25 -4.36 3.79
N GLN A 68 12.76 -5.58 3.55
CA GLN A 68 13.84 -5.83 2.62
C GLN A 68 13.38 -5.99 1.17
N GLY A 69 12.08 -6.20 0.94
CA GLY A 69 11.51 -6.42 -0.39
C GLY A 69 10.31 -7.35 -0.40
N THR A 70 9.83 -7.66 -1.60
CA THR A 70 8.69 -8.55 -1.83
C THR A 70 9.17 -9.95 -2.17
N ARG A 71 8.55 -10.96 -1.57
CA ARG A 71 8.82 -12.37 -1.87
C ARG A 71 7.54 -13.06 -2.32
N VAL A 72 7.59 -13.62 -3.52
CA VAL A 72 6.52 -14.45 -4.08
C VAL A 72 6.97 -15.90 -3.99
N ILE A 73 6.26 -16.70 -3.21
CA ILE A 73 6.57 -18.11 -2.96
C ILE A 73 5.52 -18.96 -3.66
N LYS A 74 5.95 -19.86 -4.55
CA LYS A 74 5.06 -20.68 -5.39
C LYS A 74 5.40 -22.15 -5.30
N GLY A 75 4.36 -22.98 -5.32
CA GLY A 75 4.48 -24.44 -5.44
C GLY A 75 4.74 -25.15 -4.12
N ALA A 76 4.75 -26.48 -4.17
CA ALA A 76 4.92 -27.31 -2.99
C ALA A 76 6.35 -27.21 -2.44
N GLY A 77 6.50 -27.07 -1.12
CA GLY A 77 7.82 -27.03 -0.48
C GLY A 77 7.83 -26.27 0.84
N THR A 78 8.99 -26.23 1.48
CA THR A 78 9.24 -25.39 2.66
C THR A 78 10.21 -24.29 2.27
N PHE A 79 9.80 -23.04 2.49
CA PHE A 79 10.53 -21.86 2.05
C PHE A 79 10.78 -20.94 3.24
N ARG A 80 11.99 -20.42 3.41
CA ARG A 80 12.24 -19.33 4.36
C ARG A 80 11.74 -18.01 3.79
N VAL A 81 11.25 -17.11 4.64
CA VAL A 81 10.73 -15.81 4.20
C VAL A 81 11.83 -14.82 3.84
N GLY A 82 12.91 -14.76 4.63
CA GLY A 82 14.04 -13.85 4.39
C GLY A 82 14.99 -14.27 3.27
N ASP A 83 14.78 -15.44 2.65
CA ASP A 83 15.60 -15.83 1.51
C ASP A 83 15.26 -14.92 0.31
N ARG A 84 16.28 -14.37 -0.38
CA ARG A 84 16.16 -13.71 -1.69
C ARG A 84 14.91 -12.82 -1.90
N PRO A 85 14.60 -11.85 -1.01
CA PRO A 85 13.55 -10.89 -1.29
C PRO A 85 13.90 -10.08 -2.54
N GLN A 86 12.92 -9.83 -3.41
CA GLN A 86 13.10 -8.98 -4.58
C GLN A 86 12.82 -7.53 -4.19
N VAL A 87 13.79 -6.66 -4.41
CA VAL A 87 13.68 -5.24 -4.05
C VAL A 87 12.86 -4.53 -5.12
N ALA A 88 11.60 -4.22 -4.81
CA ALA A 88 10.70 -3.46 -5.66
C ALA A 88 10.51 -2.01 -5.17
N SER A 89 11.58 -1.39 -4.65
CA SER A 89 11.56 -0.06 -4.01
C SER A 89 11.01 1.04 -4.92
N ASP A 90 11.38 1.04 -6.20
CA ASP A 90 10.97 2.08 -7.15
C ASP A 90 9.48 2.00 -7.48
N ARG A 91 8.94 0.78 -7.55
CA ARG A 91 7.52 0.53 -7.84
C ARG A 91 6.67 0.86 -6.63
N PHE A 92 7.11 0.46 -5.44
CA PHE A 92 6.50 0.89 -4.18
C PHE A 92 6.47 2.41 -4.07
N ALA A 93 7.62 3.07 -4.21
CA ALA A 93 7.73 4.53 -4.14
C ALA A 93 6.87 5.21 -5.20
N SER A 94 6.77 4.65 -6.42
CA SER A 94 5.90 5.20 -7.44
C SER A 94 4.43 5.17 -7.04
N LEU A 95 3.99 4.05 -6.48
CA LEU A 95 2.60 3.78 -6.14
C LEU A 95 2.14 4.55 -4.88
N THR A 96 3.04 4.73 -3.91
CA THR A 96 2.78 5.44 -2.64
C THR A 96 3.13 6.92 -2.66
N ARG A 97 3.51 7.48 -3.81
CA ARG A 97 3.72 8.93 -3.95
C ARG A 97 2.43 9.71 -3.66
N LYS A 98 2.44 10.47 -2.56
CA LYS A 98 1.31 11.33 -2.12
C LYS A 98 0.96 12.45 -3.10
N ARG A 99 1.94 12.93 -3.87
CA ARG A 99 1.70 13.89 -4.94
C ARG A 99 1.46 13.16 -6.24
N ALA A 100 0.30 13.45 -6.84
CA ALA A 100 -0.07 12.96 -8.16
C ALA A 100 1.10 13.03 -9.15
N ALA A 101 1.38 11.91 -9.80
CA ALA A 101 2.19 11.94 -11.01
C ALA A 101 1.40 12.72 -12.07
N THR A 102 1.66 14.02 -12.20
CA THR A 102 1.10 14.92 -13.24
C THR A 102 1.40 14.44 -14.67
N ARG A 103 2.13 13.34 -14.83
CA ARG A 103 2.44 12.76 -16.13
C ARG A 103 2.49 11.25 -16.01
N VAL A 104 1.44 10.57 -16.49
CA VAL A 104 1.57 9.17 -16.92
C VAL A 104 2.56 9.22 -18.08
N ARG A 105 3.78 8.72 -17.87
CA ARG A 105 4.72 8.50 -18.97
C ARG A 105 4.17 7.30 -19.74
N THR A 106 3.43 7.56 -20.81
CA THR A 106 3.19 6.58 -21.87
C THR A 106 4.51 6.34 -22.60
N GLY A 107 5.44 5.65 -21.93
CA GLY A 107 6.61 5.08 -22.58
C GLY A 107 6.13 3.92 -23.43
N ALA A 108 6.45 3.93 -24.72
CA ALA A 108 6.11 2.86 -25.65
C ALA A 108 6.68 1.52 -25.17
N VAL A 109 5.84 0.71 -24.52
CA VAL A 109 6.11 -0.72 -24.34
C VAL A 109 5.73 -1.40 -25.66
N ARG A 110 6.72 -1.98 -26.34
CA ARG A 110 6.46 -2.86 -27.49
C ARG A 110 5.88 -4.16 -26.94
N GLY A 111 4.57 -4.23 -26.86
CA GLY A 111 3.82 -5.42 -26.50
C GLY A 111 2.35 -5.16 -26.75
N GLU A 112 1.80 -5.84 -27.75
CA GLU A 112 0.37 -5.90 -28.02
C GLU A 112 -0.27 -6.77 -26.92
N GLN A 113 -0.56 -6.14 -25.79
CA GLN A 113 -1.52 -6.62 -24.82
C GLN A 113 -2.44 -5.45 -24.54
N ASP A 114 -3.75 -5.68 -24.59
CA ASP A 114 -4.75 -4.82 -23.95
C ASP A 114 -4.35 -4.66 -22.47
N GLU A 115 -3.46 -3.71 -22.19
CA GLU A 115 -2.98 -3.43 -20.85
C GLU A 115 -4.14 -2.71 -20.17
N THR A 116 -4.94 -3.47 -19.41
CA THR A 116 -5.99 -2.93 -18.56
C THR A 116 -5.39 -1.79 -17.74
N VAL A 117 -5.79 -0.56 -18.06
CA VAL A 117 -5.31 0.66 -17.41
C VAL A 117 -5.52 0.49 -15.91
N THR A 118 -4.43 0.29 -15.19
CA THR A 118 -4.44 0.04 -13.74
C THR A 118 -4.28 1.36 -13.01
N ASN A 119 -4.88 1.47 -11.83
CA ASN A 119 -4.77 2.65 -10.99
C ASN A 119 -3.28 2.97 -10.67
N PRO A 120 -2.76 4.13 -11.10
CA PRO A 120 -1.33 4.43 -10.99
C PRO A 120 -0.89 4.87 -9.59
N SER A 121 -1.81 5.09 -8.65
CA SER A 121 -1.51 5.52 -7.28
C SER A 121 -2.44 4.86 -6.27
N LEU A 122 -1.90 4.40 -5.14
CA LEU A 122 -2.72 3.88 -4.05
C LEU A 122 -3.66 4.92 -3.43
N TRP A 123 -3.39 6.20 -3.63
CA TRP A 123 -4.16 7.29 -3.03
C TRP A 123 -5.27 7.81 -3.94
N TYR A 124 -5.40 7.25 -5.15
CA TYR A 124 -6.54 7.54 -6.00
C TYR A 124 -7.67 6.56 -5.68
N VAL A 125 -8.84 7.13 -5.39
CA VAL A 125 -10.05 6.39 -5.04
C VAL A 125 -10.63 5.75 -6.29
N ASP A 126 -10.58 4.43 -6.38
CA ASP A 126 -11.23 3.69 -7.47
C ASP A 126 -12.75 3.74 -7.31
N ILE A 127 -13.43 4.45 -8.22
CA ILE A 127 -14.88 4.64 -8.16
C ILE A 127 -15.70 3.46 -8.67
N THR A 128 -15.04 2.39 -9.11
CA THR A 128 -15.68 1.16 -9.61
C THR A 128 -15.66 0.04 -8.58
N ARG A 129 -15.01 0.25 -7.43
CA ARG A 129 -14.81 -0.75 -6.40
C ARG A 129 -15.33 -0.26 -5.06
N SER A 130 -16.26 -1.02 -4.48
CA SER A 130 -16.76 -0.74 -3.13
C SER A 130 -15.74 -1.18 -2.07
N GLY A 131 -15.68 -0.44 -0.96
CA GLY A 131 -14.84 -0.79 0.18
C GLY A 131 -14.37 0.40 1.02
N THR A 132 -13.53 0.11 2.01
CA THR A 132 -12.88 1.13 2.82
C THR A 132 -11.63 1.65 2.12
N ILE A 133 -11.49 2.97 2.07
CA ILE A 133 -10.39 3.68 1.43
C ILE A 133 -9.61 4.47 2.49
N CYS A 134 -8.34 4.12 2.64
CA CYS A 134 -7.39 4.75 3.54
C CYS A 134 -6.68 5.90 2.84
N LEU A 135 -6.80 7.11 3.35
CA LEU A 135 -6.12 8.30 2.82
C LEU A 135 -5.36 9.03 3.92
N TYR A 136 -4.34 9.80 3.52
CA TYR A 136 -3.62 10.69 4.44
C TYR A 136 -4.33 12.02 4.66
N ASP A 137 -5.15 12.43 3.69
CA ASP A 137 -5.79 13.72 3.68
C ASP A 137 -7.15 13.60 2.97
N LEU A 138 -8.22 13.79 3.74
CA LEU A 138 -9.60 13.73 3.25
C LEU A 138 -10.04 15.02 2.56
N SER A 139 -9.22 16.08 2.58
CA SER A 139 -9.50 17.33 1.86
C SER A 139 -8.96 17.35 0.43
N THR A 140 -8.08 16.41 0.07
CA THR A 140 -7.43 16.33 -1.25
C THR A 140 -7.76 15.04 -2.00
N VAL A 141 -9.01 14.58 -1.87
CA VAL A 141 -9.48 13.35 -2.50
C VAL A 141 -9.42 13.44 -4.02
N ARG A 142 -8.81 12.43 -4.63
CA ARG A 142 -8.76 12.26 -6.08
C ARG A 142 -9.40 10.94 -6.46
N LEU A 143 -10.33 11.02 -7.38
CA LEU A 143 -11.09 9.89 -7.89
C LEU A 143 -10.42 9.39 -9.15
N TRP A 144 -10.38 8.07 -9.29
CA TRP A 144 -9.88 7.39 -10.47
C TRP A 144 -10.95 6.50 -11.08
N ARG A 145 -11.00 6.49 -12.41
CA ARG A 145 -11.79 5.56 -13.22
C ARG A 145 -10.86 4.78 -14.15
N PRO A 146 -11.23 3.54 -14.53
CA PRO A 146 -10.62 2.87 -15.66
C PRO A 146 -10.68 3.75 -16.91
N GLY A 147 -9.62 3.71 -17.73
CA GLY A 147 -9.56 4.45 -18.99
C GLY A 147 -10.64 3.97 -19.94
N THR A 148 -11.62 4.82 -20.21
CA THR A 148 -12.68 4.59 -21.19
C THR A 148 -12.84 5.83 -22.04
N GLU A 149 -13.12 5.65 -23.33
CA GLU A 149 -13.44 6.76 -24.21
C GLU A 149 -14.71 7.48 -23.74
N GLY A 150 -14.73 8.80 -23.94
CA GLY A 150 -15.87 9.66 -23.69
C GLY A 150 -15.89 10.33 -22.31
N THR A 151 -16.43 11.55 -22.33
CA THR A 151 -16.76 12.30 -21.13
C THR A 151 -17.84 11.55 -20.32
N ALA A 152 -17.60 11.37 -19.02
CA ALA A 152 -18.58 10.77 -18.12
C ALA A 152 -18.67 11.53 -16.80
N THR A 153 -19.90 11.71 -16.32
CA THR A 153 -20.18 12.36 -15.05
C THR A 153 -20.64 11.32 -14.04
N TYR A 154 -19.96 11.27 -12.90
CA TYR A 154 -20.31 10.44 -11.76
C TYR A 154 -20.92 11.33 -10.67
N ARG A 155 -21.88 10.79 -9.94
CA ARG A 155 -22.45 11.44 -8.76
C ARG A 155 -21.94 10.74 -7.51
N ILE A 156 -21.57 11.53 -6.52
CA ILE A 156 -21.15 11.05 -5.20
C ILE A 156 -22.14 11.65 -4.20
N ALA A 157 -22.71 10.82 -3.35
CA ALA A 157 -23.66 11.24 -2.33
C ALA A 157 -23.27 10.65 -0.98
N ALA A 158 -23.35 11.44 0.10
CA ALA A 158 -23.19 10.90 1.45
C ALA A 158 -24.43 10.05 1.79
N LEU A 159 -24.21 8.84 2.31
CA LEU A 159 -25.30 7.96 2.72
C LEU A 159 -26.00 8.53 3.96
N GLY A 160 -27.33 8.64 3.89
CA GLY A 160 -28.14 9.21 4.96
C GLY A 160 -28.33 10.73 4.91
N GLU A 161 -27.68 11.43 3.96
CA GLU A 161 -27.79 12.88 3.78
C GLU A 161 -28.21 13.23 2.35
N THR A 162 -29.46 13.64 2.15
CA THR A 162 -30.01 13.86 0.80
C THR A 162 -29.43 15.08 0.08
N GLU A 163 -28.99 16.10 0.82
CA GLU A 163 -28.45 17.34 0.24
C GLU A 163 -26.93 17.29 0.00
N ALA A 164 -26.22 16.37 0.67
CA ALA A 164 -24.78 16.20 0.51
C ALA A 164 -24.48 15.34 -0.73
N GLN A 165 -24.40 15.99 -1.89
CA GLN A 165 -24.05 15.35 -3.15
C GLN A 165 -23.19 16.26 -4.04
N ALA A 166 -22.29 15.65 -4.81
CA ALA A 166 -21.48 16.34 -5.81
C ALA A 166 -21.39 15.54 -7.11
N GLU A 167 -21.28 16.27 -8.21
CA GLU A 167 -21.02 15.70 -9.53
C GLU A 167 -19.55 15.92 -9.90
N VAL A 168 -18.93 14.85 -10.39
CA VAL A 168 -17.54 14.84 -10.85
C VAL A 168 -17.52 14.35 -12.30
N THR A 169 -17.05 15.22 -13.18
CA THR A 169 -16.91 14.92 -14.61
C THR A 169 -15.47 14.54 -14.91
N PHE A 170 -15.31 13.42 -15.60
CA PHE A 170 -14.07 13.00 -16.24
C PHE A 170 -14.19 13.33 -17.72
N ASP A 171 -13.30 14.19 -18.22
CA ASP A 171 -13.19 14.48 -19.64
C ASP A 171 -12.71 13.26 -20.43
N ASP A 172 -12.83 13.32 -21.75
CA ASP A 172 -12.39 12.24 -22.64
C ASP A 172 -10.94 11.83 -22.35
N THR A 173 -10.70 10.53 -22.22
CA THR A 173 -9.42 9.90 -21.87
C THR A 173 -8.84 10.25 -20.47
N VAL A 174 -9.48 11.18 -19.73
CA VAL A 174 -9.04 11.56 -18.38
C VAL A 174 -9.49 10.51 -17.38
N THR A 175 -8.53 9.91 -16.67
CA THR A 175 -8.77 8.85 -15.69
C THR A 175 -8.79 9.33 -14.25
N VAL A 176 -8.40 10.58 -13.97
CA VAL A 176 -8.31 11.13 -12.61
C VAL A 176 -8.98 12.49 -12.52
N ALA A 177 -9.90 12.64 -11.57
CA ALA A 177 -10.57 13.90 -11.26
C ALA A 177 -10.43 14.24 -9.78
N ALA A 178 -10.32 15.53 -9.44
CA ALA A 178 -10.31 15.96 -8.04
C ALA A 178 -11.75 16.09 -7.53
N LEU A 179 -12.03 15.60 -6.33
CA LEU A 179 -13.25 15.90 -5.63
C LEU A 179 -13.07 17.24 -4.90
N ASP A 180 -13.99 18.16 -5.15
CA ASP A 180 -13.95 19.48 -4.51
C ASP A 180 -14.50 19.38 -3.07
N PRO A 181 -13.67 19.58 -2.04
CA PRO A 181 -14.09 19.45 -0.65
C PRO A 181 -15.10 20.51 -0.23
N ALA A 182 -15.20 21.64 -0.95
CA ALA A 182 -16.20 22.67 -0.66
C ALA A 182 -17.61 22.24 -1.10
N ARG A 183 -17.71 21.34 -2.10
CA ARG A 183 -18.97 20.77 -2.60
C ARG A 183 -19.33 19.48 -1.89
N MET A 184 -18.34 18.63 -1.62
CA MET A 184 -18.51 17.37 -0.90
C MET A 184 -17.39 17.20 0.13
N PRO A 185 -17.64 17.53 1.41
CA PRO A 185 -16.69 17.23 2.46
C PRO A 185 -16.63 15.73 2.72
N ILE A 186 -15.43 15.17 2.67
CA ILE A 186 -15.17 13.78 3.07
C ILE A 186 -14.76 13.75 4.54
N THR A 187 -15.43 12.90 5.32
CA THR A 187 -15.26 12.80 6.77
C THR A 187 -14.76 11.43 7.19
N GLU A 188 -14.06 11.36 8.32
CA GLU A 188 -13.56 10.11 8.89
C GLU A 188 -14.73 9.19 9.26
N GLY A 189 -14.72 7.96 8.73
CA GLY A 189 -15.79 6.98 8.92
C GLY A 189 -17.06 7.28 8.12
N GLY A 190 -17.08 8.34 7.30
CA GLY A 190 -18.21 8.68 6.45
C GLY A 190 -18.42 7.65 5.33
N GLN A 191 -19.68 7.39 5.00
CA GLN A 191 -20.09 6.45 3.95
C GLN A 191 -20.66 7.21 2.76
N TYR A 192 -20.24 6.85 1.56
CA TYR A 192 -20.57 7.56 0.33
C TYR A 192 -20.95 6.58 -0.78
N MET A 193 -22.02 6.89 -1.50
CA MET A 193 -22.46 6.17 -2.68
C MET A 193 -21.95 6.88 -3.93
N VAL A 194 -21.28 6.13 -4.81
CA VAL A 194 -20.95 6.58 -6.16
C VAL A 194 -21.96 6.01 -7.15
N THR A 195 -22.56 6.87 -7.96
CA THR A 195 -23.47 6.53 -9.04
C THR A 195 -22.80 6.83 -10.38
N GLY A 196 -22.85 5.85 -11.28
CA GLY A 196 -22.35 5.97 -12.64
C GLY A 196 -23.20 6.89 -13.53
N PRO A 197 -22.71 7.19 -14.75
CA PRO A 197 -23.41 8.06 -15.71
C PRO A 197 -24.74 7.49 -16.20
N ASP A 198 -24.91 6.16 -16.13
CA ASP A 198 -26.14 5.42 -16.43
C ASP A 198 -27.16 5.45 -15.28
N GLY A 199 -26.82 6.08 -14.15
CA GLY A 199 -27.66 6.15 -12.97
C GLY A 199 -27.60 4.90 -12.07
N THR A 200 -26.74 3.94 -12.37
CA THR A 200 -26.56 2.74 -11.53
C THR A 200 -25.53 2.98 -10.44
N ALA A 201 -25.67 2.27 -9.31
CA ALA A 201 -24.68 2.33 -8.23
C ALA A 201 -23.37 1.68 -8.71
N SER A 202 -22.29 2.46 -8.72
CA SER A 202 -20.96 2.04 -9.16
C SER A 202 -20.15 1.49 -7.98
N ALA A 203 -20.15 2.19 -6.85
CA ALA A 203 -19.41 1.78 -5.66
C ALA A 203 -19.98 2.40 -4.38
N GLU A 204 -19.82 1.70 -3.25
CA GLU A 204 -20.02 2.21 -1.91
C GLU A 204 -18.66 2.35 -1.21
N LEU A 205 -18.37 3.55 -0.72
CA LEU A 205 -17.05 3.93 -0.22
C LEU A 205 -17.13 4.37 1.24
N ASN A 206 -16.21 3.87 2.07
CA ASN A 206 -15.99 4.34 3.44
C ASN A 206 -14.60 4.96 3.54
N PHE A 207 -14.46 6.14 4.12
CA PHE A 207 -13.15 6.80 4.22
C PHE A 207 -12.56 6.68 5.62
N VAL A 208 -11.27 6.38 5.67
CA VAL A 208 -10.49 6.25 6.91
C VAL A 208 -9.14 6.94 6.76
N LEU A 209 -8.70 7.60 7.82
CA LEU A 209 -7.48 8.37 7.84
C LEU A 209 -6.30 7.53 8.33
N LEU A 210 -5.19 7.59 7.60
CA LEU A 210 -3.92 7.02 8.01
C LEU A 210 -3.24 7.96 9.02
N ALA A 211 -2.89 7.41 10.18
CA ALA A 211 -2.39 8.20 11.30
C ALA A 211 -0.95 8.73 11.11
N GLU A 212 -0.15 8.05 10.31
CA GLU A 212 1.27 8.34 10.12
C GLU A 212 1.75 7.87 8.76
N ASP A 213 2.93 8.34 8.36
CA ASP A 213 3.54 8.08 7.06
C ASP A 213 4.29 6.75 7.05
N TYR A 214 3.90 5.85 6.16
CA TYR A 214 4.52 4.53 6.03
C TYR A 214 5.51 4.51 4.86
N GLU A 215 6.80 4.47 5.17
CA GLU A 215 7.87 4.35 4.17
C GLU A 215 8.17 2.90 3.79
N GLN A 216 7.79 1.94 4.62
CA GLN A 216 8.07 0.53 4.41
C GLN A 216 6.83 -0.22 3.90
N PRO A 217 6.96 -1.12 2.90
CA PRO A 217 5.81 -1.82 2.31
C PRO A 217 5.03 -2.70 3.29
N ASP A 218 5.74 -3.36 4.22
CA ASP A 218 5.16 -4.19 5.26
C ASP A 218 4.37 -3.36 6.27
N ALA A 219 4.96 -2.28 6.79
CA ALA A 219 4.29 -1.36 7.72
C ALA A 219 3.03 -0.74 7.09
N LEU A 220 3.10 -0.33 5.81
CA LEU A 220 1.93 0.18 5.10
C LEU A 220 0.85 -0.91 4.95
N ALA A 221 1.23 -2.12 4.55
CA ALA A 221 0.27 -3.20 4.39
C ALA A 221 -0.39 -3.57 5.73
N GLU A 222 0.36 -3.63 6.83
CA GLU A 222 -0.21 -3.82 8.17
C GLU A 222 -1.23 -2.74 8.53
N ALA A 223 -0.91 -1.48 8.25
CA ALA A 223 -1.83 -0.37 8.48
C ALA A 223 -3.11 -0.51 7.66
N LEU A 224 -3.00 -0.79 6.35
CA LEU A 224 -4.15 -1.02 5.46
C LEU A 224 -5.02 -2.19 5.93
N ILE A 225 -4.40 -3.30 6.37
CA ILE A 225 -5.11 -4.46 6.92
C ILE A 225 -5.87 -4.07 8.19
N SER A 226 -5.21 -3.38 9.13
CA SER A 226 -5.80 -2.99 10.40
C SER A 226 -7.03 -2.07 10.24
N LYS A 227 -7.05 -1.28 9.17
CA LYS A 227 -8.12 -0.35 8.83
C LYS A 227 -9.15 -0.92 7.83
N GLY A 228 -8.93 -2.15 7.34
CA GLY A 228 -9.84 -2.82 6.40
C GLY A 228 -9.78 -2.31 4.95
N CYS A 229 -8.69 -1.65 4.55
CA CYS A 229 -8.51 -1.02 3.23
C CYS A 229 -8.08 -2.03 2.16
N SER A 230 -8.94 -3.02 1.90
CA SER A 230 -8.64 -4.20 1.08
C SER A 230 -8.35 -3.89 -0.39
N VAL A 231 -9.05 -2.92 -0.99
CA VAL A 231 -8.84 -2.51 -2.39
C VAL A 231 -7.41 -2.00 -2.59
N GLN A 232 -6.93 -1.18 -1.66
CA GLN A 232 -5.57 -0.64 -1.70
C GLN A 232 -4.53 -1.72 -1.36
N LEU A 233 -4.82 -2.59 -0.40
CA LEU A 233 -3.93 -3.72 -0.09
C LEU A 233 -3.73 -4.64 -1.30
N GLU A 234 -4.80 -4.94 -2.04
CA GLU A 234 -4.75 -5.77 -3.24
C GLU A 234 -3.96 -5.09 -4.38
N ALA A 235 -4.17 -3.78 -4.59
CA ALA A 235 -3.42 -3.01 -5.57
C ALA A 235 -1.91 -2.97 -5.24
N LEU A 236 -1.57 -2.77 -3.95
CA LEU A 236 -0.19 -2.84 -3.44
C LEU A 236 0.41 -4.22 -3.69
N ALA A 237 -0.28 -5.28 -3.26
CA ALA A 237 0.18 -6.66 -3.40
C ALA A 237 0.42 -7.04 -4.86
N SER A 238 -0.54 -6.77 -5.73
CA SER A 238 -0.48 -7.14 -7.15
C SER A 238 0.62 -6.39 -7.90
N THR A 239 0.80 -5.10 -7.60
CA THR A 239 1.87 -4.29 -8.22
C THR A 239 3.25 -4.78 -7.82
N LEU A 240 3.44 -5.10 -6.53
CA LEU A 240 4.73 -5.56 -6.02
C LEU A 240 5.04 -7.01 -6.43
N GLU A 241 4.03 -7.87 -6.50
CA GLU A 241 4.14 -9.23 -7.05
C GLU A 241 4.61 -9.18 -8.51
N ALA A 242 3.93 -8.42 -9.37
CA ALA A 242 4.31 -8.27 -10.78
C ALA A 242 5.74 -7.72 -10.94
N SER A 243 6.14 -6.81 -10.05
CA SER A 243 7.49 -6.24 -10.03
C SER A 243 8.55 -7.28 -9.61
N ALA A 244 8.24 -8.11 -8.61
CA ALA A 244 9.12 -9.17 -8.15
C ALA A 244 9.26 -10.29 -9.19
N GLU A 245 8.17 -10.64 -9.89
CA GLU A 245 8.20 -11.61 -10.99
C GLU A 245 9.03 -11.12 -12.18
N ALA A 246 8.98 -9.83 -12.51
CA ALA A 246 9.79 -9.25 -13.58
C ALA A 246 11.29 -9.16 -13.23
N ALA A 247 11.65 -9.22 -11.95
CA ALA A 247 13.03 -9.12 -11.47
C ALA A 247 13.73 -10.48 -11.27
N GLY A 248 12.96 -11.57 -11.18
CA GLY A 248 13.46 -12.95 -10.97
C GLY A 248 13.73 -13.70 -12.25
#